data_AF-A0A3N5TZU2-F1
#
_entry.id   AF-A0A3N5TZU2-F1
#
_cell.length_a   1.000
_cell.length_b   1.000
_cell.length_c   1.000
_cell.angle_alpha   90.00
_cell.angle_beta   90.00
_cell.angle_gamma   90.00
#
_symmetry.space_group_name_H-M   'P 1'
#
loop_
_entity.id
_entity.type
_entity.pdbx_description
1 polymer ?
#
loop_
_entity_poly.entity_id
_entity_poly.type
_entity_poly.pdbx_seq_one_letter_code
_entity_poly.pdbx_strand_id
1 'polypeptide(L)'
;MIGVRAIVHPGAFDTGPVRAPVVVPVRVPGDKSIAHRWLILAATGLGVSELRGLPDALDVRATASCLAQIVPGQARGALDGWASEPRSQADGDRSTTNESRPRGRDLVLEGKGRAGLDPPSRALDCSNSGTTMRLLAGLLASAPFETVLGGTTACPTGRWSASPSRSGRWAPTSA
;
A
#
# COMPACT_ATOMS: atom_id res chain seq x y z
N MET A 1 10.08 19.06 10.33
CA MET A 1 11.00 18.80 9.21
C MET A 1 12.06 17.84 9.73
N ILE A 2 12.02 16.57 9.34
CA ILE A 2 12.99 15.57 9.81
C ILE A 2 14.19 15.63 8.87
N GLY A 3 15.34 16.09 9.36
CA GLY A 3 16.59 16.10 8.61
C GLY A 3 17.30 14.76 8.75
N VAL A 4 17.48 14.03 7.66
CA VAL A 4 18.29 12.81 7.63
C VAL A 4 19.71 13.19 7.21
N ARG A 5 20.70 12.90 8.05
CA ARG A 5 22.12 13.05 7.71
C ARG A 5 22.63 11.71 7.16
N ALA A 6 22.79 11.60 5.85
CA ALA A 6 23.40 10.43 5.23
C ALA A 6 24.93 10.58 5.24
N ILE A 7 25.65 9.54 5.69
CA ILE A 7 27.10 9.41 5.54
C ILE A 7 27.33 8.47 4.36
N VAL A 8 27.88 8.99 3.26
CA VAL A 8 28.22 8.20 2.08
C VAL A 8 29.72 7.92 2.12
N HIS A 9 30.10 6.63 2.12
CA HIS A 9 31.51 6.24 2.07
C HIS A 9 32.08 6.43 0.65
N PRO A 10 33.34 6.87 0.52
CA PRO A 10 34.03 6.92 -0.77
C PRO A 10 34.01 5.54 -1.44
N GLY A 11 33.60 5.46 -2.71
CA GLY A 11 33.49 4.22 -3.48
C GLY A 11 32.11 3.53 -3.44
N ALA A 12 31.13 4.05 -2.70
CA ALA A 12 29.78 3.49 -2.67
C ALA A 12 28.98 3.70 -3.97
N PHE A 13 29.36 4.69 -4.78
CA PHE A 13 28.76 5.00 -6.07
C PHE A 13 29.86 5.51 -7.02
N ASP A 14 29.80 5.15 -8.30
CA ASP A 14 30.67 5.73 -9.35
C ASP A 14 30.18 7.14 -9.68
N THR A 15 30.48 8.07 -8.78
CA THR A 15 30.27 9.49 -9.02
C THR A 15 31.61 10.04 -9.48
N GLY A 16 31.68 10.48 -10.74
CA GLY A 16 32.82 11.25 -11.25
C GLY A 16 33.16 12.45 -10.33
N PRO A 17 34.26 13.17 -10.59
CA PRO A 17 34.82 14.12 -9.64
C PRO A 17 33.79 15.17 -9.20
N VAL A 18 33.46 15.20 -7.90
CA VAL A 18 32.59 16.20 -7.29
C VAL A 18 33.37 17.52 -7.21
N ARG A 19 33.03 18.48 -8.08
CA ARG A 19 33.79 19.73 -8.24
C ARG A 19 33.49 20.80 -7.18
N ALA A 20 32.35 20.72 -6.48
CA ALA A 20 31.94 21.62 -5.39
C ALA A 20 30.72 21.07 -4.64
N PRO A 21 30.42 21.54 -3.41
CA PRO A 21 29.17 21.23 -2.71
C PRO A 21 27.96 21.68 -3.53
N VAL A 22 27.03 20.76 -3.81
CA VAL A 22 25.77 21.07 -4.50
C VAL A 22 24.66 21.23 -3.46
N VAL A 23 24.14 22.45 -3.33
CA VAL A 23 22.97 22.74 -2.49
C VAL A 23 21.79 22.97 -3.41
N VAL A 24 20.96 21.95 -3.57
CA VAL A 24 19.71 22.03 -4.35
C VAL A 24 18.54 21.56 -3.49
N PRO A 25 17.37 22.21 -3.58
CA PRO A 25 16.17 21.69 -2.95
C PRO A 25 15.77 20.38 -3.64
N VAL A 26 15.82 19.27 -2.91
CA VAL A 26 15.35 17.97 -3.39
C VAL A 26 13.98 17.69 -2.76
N ARG A 27 13.03 17.23 -3.58
CA ARG A 27 11.76 16.70 -3.11
C ARG A 27 11.83 15.18 -3.14
N VAL A 28 11.70 14.56 -1.98
CA VAL A 28 11.67 13.09 -1.87
C VAL A 28 10.29 12.55 -2.26
N PRO A 29 10.21 11.38 -2.91
CA PRO A 29 8.94 10.69 -3.15
C PRO A 29 8.18 10.40 -1.84
N GLY A 30 6.86 10.24 -1.94
CA GLY A 30 6.05 9.80 -0.80
C GLY A 30 6.49 8.42 -0.27
N ASP A 31 6.41 8.25 1.06
CA ASP A 31 6.81 7.01 1.73
C ASP A 31 5.74 5.92 1.56
N LYS A 32 6.12 4.80 0.95
CA LYS A 32 5.22 3.66 0.70
C LYS A 32 4.62 3.11 2.00
N SER A 33 5.43 2.97 3.04
CA SER A 33 5.01 2.38 4.31
C SER A 33 3.98 3.27 5.03
N ILE A 34 4.13 4.58 4.92
CA ILE A 34 3.15 5.55 5.41
C ILE A 34 1.87 5.43 4.58
N ALA A 35 1.98 5.39 3.24
CA ALA A 35 0.82 5.28 2.34
C ALA A 35 -0.08 4.08 2.64
N HIS A 36 0.49 2.89 2.84
CA HIS A 36 -0.29 1.70 3.23
C HIS A 36 -1.14 1.93 4.49
N ARG A 37 -0.53 2.54 5.51
CA ARG A 37 -1.19 2.78 6.80
C ARG A 37 -2.30 3.81 6.67
N TRP A 38 -2.07 4.89 5.93
CA TRP A 38 -3.09 5.90 5.68
C TRP A 38 -4.28 5.35 4.89
N LEU A 39 -4.04 4.51 3.88
CA LEU A 39 -5.12 3.84 3.15
C LEU A 39 -5.98 2.99 4.09
N ILE A 40 -5.36 2.16 4.93
CA ILE A 40 -6.08 1.31 5.89
C ILE A 40 -6.88 2.16 6.88
N LEU A 41 -6.26 3.19 7.47
CA LEU A 41 -6.90 4.06 8.45
C LEU A 41 -8.05 4.86 7.84
N ALA A 42 -7.87 5.41 6.64
CA ALA A 42 -8.91 6.15 5.94
C ALA A 42 -10.10 5.24 5.59
N ALA A 43 -9.82 4.07 5.01
CA ALA A 43 -10.87 3.16 4.53
C ALA A 43 -11.69 2.55 5.68
N THR A 44 -11.05 2.30 6.83
CA THR A 44 -11.67 1.64 7.99
C THR A 44 -12.08 2.62 9.10
N GLY A 45 -11.67 3.88 8.99
CA GLY A 45 -12.10 4.97 9.85
C GLY A 45 -13.54 5.39 9.58
N LEU A 46 -14.10 6.23 10.46
CA LEU A 46 -15.41 6.83 10.27
C LEU A 46 -15.24 8.26 9.73
N GLY A 47 -15.90 8.57 8.61
CA GLY A 47 -15.93 9.91 8.02
C GLY A 47 -15.00 10.10 6.82
N VAL A 48 -14.91 11.35 6.34
CA VAL A 48 -14.17 11.72 5.13
C VAL A 48 -12.68 11.87 5.43
N SER A 49 -11.86 11.24 4.60
CA SER A 49 -10.40 11.38 4.61
C SER A 49 -9.90 11.86 3.25
N GLU A 50 -9.00 12.84 3.27
CA GLU A 50 -8.27 13.32 2.09
C GLU A 50 -6.80 12.92 2.21
N LEU A 51 -6.36 12.02 1.33
CA LEU A 51 -4.98 11.56 1.25
C LEU A 51 -4.29 12.27 0.09
N ARG A 52 -3.26 13.06 0.38
CA ARG A 52 -2.53 13.81 -0.64
C ARG A 52 -1.18 13.18 -0.96
N GLY A 53 -0.82 13.19 -2.23
CA GLY A 53 0.51 12.73 -2.66
C GLY A 53 0.75 11.24 -2.44
N LEU A 54 -0.28 10.38 -2.56
CA LEU A 54 -0.09 8.95 -2.40
C LEU A 54 0.84 8.40 -3.50
N PRO A 55 1.91 7.66 -3.13
CA PRO A 55 2.83 7.10 -4.10
C PRO A 55 2.15 6.02 -4.95
N ASP A 56 2.36 6.07 -6.26
CA ASP A 56 1.74 5.18 -7.24
C ASP A 56 2.40 3.78 -7.32
N ALA A 57 2.83 3.24 -6.19
CA ALA A 57 3.54 1.98 -6.12
C ALA A 57 2.58 0.79 -6.25
N LEU A 58 3.02 -0.29 -6.91
CA LEU A 58 2.26 -1.53 -7.06
C LEU A 58 1.76 -2.08 -5.71
N ASP A 59 2.60 -2.04 -4.69
CA ASP A 59 2.23 -2.45 -3.32
C ASP A 59 1.04 -1.65 -2.78
N VAL A 60 1.08 -0.32 -2.95
CA VAL A 60 0.08 0.62 -2.43
C VAL A 60 -1.24 0.45 -3.19
N ARG A 61 -1.16 0.22 -4.51
CA ARG A 61 -2.32 -0.15 -5.34
C ARG A 61 -2.93 -1.48 -4.92
N ALA A 62 -2.11 -2.51 -4.67
CA ALA A 62 -2.62 -3.80 -4.19
C ALA A 62 -3.36 -3.63 -2.85
N THR A 63 -2.84 -2.79 -1.94
CA THR A 63 -3.57 -2.44 -0.71
C THR A 63 -4.90 -1.76 -1.01
N ALA A 64 -4.93 -0.76 -1.90
CA ALA A 64 -6.17 -0.06 -2.28
C ALA A 64 -7.20 -1.02 -2.92
N SER A 65 -6.80 -1.88 -3.85
CA SER A 65 -7.67 -2.87 -4.50
C SER A 65 -8.22 -3.92 -3.52
N CYS A 66 -7.42 -4.32 -2.52
CA CYS A 66 -7.92 -5.20 -1.47
C CYS A 66 -8.93 -4.49 -0.56
N LEU A 67 -8.64 -3.24 -0.16
CA LEU A 67 -9.55 -2.44 0.66
C LEU A 67 -10.88 -2.17 -0.06
N ALA A 68 -10.84 -1.89 -1.37
CA ALA A 68 -12.04 -1.66 -2.18
C ALA A 68 -13.02 -2.84 -2.14
N GLN A 69 -12.51 -4.07 -2.01
CA GLN A 69 -13.34 -5.27 -1.95
C GLN A 69 -14.05 -5.49 -0.61
N ILE A 70 -13.66 -4.76 0.44
CA ILE A 70 -14.19 -4.93 1.80
C ILE A 70 -14.84 -3.68 2.38
N VAL A 71 -14.90 -2.58 1.62
CA VAL A 71 -15.62 -1.36 2.00
C VAL A 71 -16.83 -1.12 1.09
N PRO A 72 -17.94 -0.58 1.61
CA PRO A 72 -19.12 -0.29 0.82
C PRO A 72 -19.08 1.08 0.12
N GLY A 73 -20.01 1.26 -0.82
CA GLY A 73 -20.43 2.58 -1.31
C GLY A 73 -19.35 3.41 -1.98
N GLN A 74 -19.32 4.71 -1.67
CA GLN A 74 -18.43 5.68 -2.33
C GLN A 74 -16.94 5.33 -2.12
N ALA A 75 -16.56 4.84 -0.93
CA ALA A 75 -15.17 4.49 -0.64
C ALA A 75 -14.64 3.40 -1.57
N ARG A 76 -15.48 2.41 -1.92
CA ARG A 76 -15.13 1.37 -2.89
C ARG A 76 -14.81 1.96 -4.25
N GLY A 77 -15.70 2.80 -4.78
CA GLY A 77 -15.51 3.44 -6.08
C GLY A 77 -14.25 4.31 -6.13
N ALA A 78 -13.96 5.04 -5.05
CA ALA A 78 -12.75 5.85 -4.94
C ALA A 78 -11.47 5.01 -4.94
N LEU A 79 -11.44 3.92 -4.15
CA LEU A 79 -10.29 3.02 -4.07
C LEU A 79 -10.09 2.26 -5.38
N ASP A 80 -11.16 1.71 -5.97
CA ASP A 80 -11.10 0.98 -7.26
C ASP A 80 -10.64 1.91 -8.39
N GLY A 81 -11.19 3.12 -8.47
CA GLY A 81 -10.79 4.13 -9.45
C GLY A 81 -9.32 4.50 -9.31
N TRP A 82 -8.89 4.83 -8.08
CA TRP A 82 -7.50 5.17 -7.81
C TRP A 82 -6.56 3.99 -8.12
N ALA A 83 -6.92 2.77 -7.74
CA ALA A 83 -6.07 1.59 -7.92
C ALA A 83 -5.99 1.09 -9.38
N SER A 84 -6.99 1.39 -10.21
CA SER A 84 -7.09 0.91 -11.60
C SER A 84 -6.61 1.91 -12.65
N GLU A 85 -6.44 3.18 -12.29
CA GLU A 85 -5.97 4.23 -13.21
C GLU A 85 -4.64 3.85 -13.89
N PRO A 86 -4.47 4.03 -15.21
CA PRO A 86 -3.24 3.68 -15.91
C PRO A 86 -2.02 4.37 -15.30
N ARG A 87 -0.93 3.62 -15.12
CA ARG A 87 0.34 4.21 -14.65
C ARG A 87 0.76 5.28 -15.63
N SER A 88 1.11 6.47 -15.14
CA SER A 88 1.96 7.37 -15.92
C SER A 88 3.25 6.60 -16.22
N GLN A 89 3.56 6.41 -17.51
CA GLN A 89 4.46 5.42 -18.10
C GLN A 89 5.95 5.45 -17.64
N ALA A 90 6.29 6.17 -16.58
CA ALA A 90 7.65 6.39 -16.07
C ALA A 90 8.12 5.36 -15.02
N ASP A 91 7.28 4.39 -14.64
CA ASP A 91 7.44 3.70 -13.37
C ASP A 91 8.01 2.27 -13.63
N GLY A 92 9.31 2.21 -13.92
CA GLY A 92 10.05 0.96 -13.99
C GLY A 92 10.15 0.27 -12.63
N ASP A 93 10.21 -1.06 -12.61
CA ASP A 93 10.03 -1.95 -11.45
C ASP A 93 11.16 -1.93 -10.40
N ARG A 94 11.89 -0.82 -10.24
CA ARG A 94 13.06 -0.71 -9.36
C ARG A 94 12.81 0.24 -8.19
N SER A 95 12.65 -0.38 -7.02
CA SER A 95 12.74 0.29 -5.72
C SER A 95 14.17 0.79 -5.50
N THR A 96 14.46 2.06 -5.80
CA THR A 96 15.48 2.94 -5.15
C THR A 96 15.82 4.21 -5.96
N THR A 97 15.29 4.44 -7.15
CA THR A 97 15.72 5.62 -7.94
C THR A 97 15.06 6.92 -7.47
N ASN A 98 15.88 7.97 -7.34
CA ASN A 98 15.52 9.34 -6.96
C ASN A 98 15.19 10.20 -8.20
N GLU A 99 14.45 9.63 -9.16
CA GLU A 99 14.03 10.41 -10.33
C GLU A 99 12.87 11.32 -9.96
N SER A 100 12.80 12.48 -10.62
CA SER A 100 11.82 13.55 -10.40
C SER A 100 10.41 13.06 -10.70
N ARG A 101 9.84 12.33 -9.74
CA ARG A 101 8.56 11.62 -9.87
C ARG A 101 7.40 12.60 -10.09
N PRO A 102 6.37 12.18 -10.87
CA PRO A 102 5.10 12.87 -10.84
C PRO A 102 4.56 12.89 -9.42
N ARG A 103 3.76 13.92 -9.11
CA ARG A 103 3.08 14.03 -7.82
C ARG A 103 2.38 12.69 -7.54
N GLY A 104 2.54 12.18 -6.31
CA GLY A 104 1.64 11.13 -5.86
C GLY A 104 0.19 11.59 -6.06
N ARG A 105 -0.71 10.66 -6.33
CA ARG A 105 -2.10 11.01 -6.65
C ARG A 105 -2.88 11.25 -5.37
N ASP A 106 -3.79 12.22 -5.41
CA ASP A 106 -4.66 12.49 -4.29
C ASP A 106 -5.84 11.50 -4.32
N LEU A 107 -6.38 11.18 -3.14
CA LEU A 107 -7.51 10.27 -2.97
C LEU A 107 -8.41 10.82 -1.87
N VAL A 108 -9.70 10.95 -2.18
CA VAL A 108 -10.74 11.29 -1.21
C VAL A 108 -11.69 10.11 -1.08
N LEU A 109 -11.93 9.69 0.16
CA LEU A 109 -12.86 8.60 0.45
C LEU A 109 -13.56 8.83 1.79
N GLU A 110 -14.78 8.32 1.92
CA GLU A 110 -15.54 8.35 3.17
C GLU A 110 -15.64 6.95 3.79
N GLY A 111 -14.89 6.72 4.86
CA GLY A 111 -14.93 5.46 5.61
C GLY A 111 -16.21 5.32 6.44
N LYS A 112 -16.71 4.09 6.55
CA LYS A 112 -17.93 3.76 7.32
C LYS A 112 -17.63 3.10 8.68
N GLY A 113 -16.37 3.20 9.13
CA GLY A 113 -15.91 2.57 10.36
C GLY A 113 -15.71 1.06 10.20
N ARG A 114 -15.09 0.45 11.20
CA ARG A 114 -14.73 -0.98 11.20
C ARG A 114 -15.94 -1.93 11.18
N ALA A 115 -17.09 -1.49 11.70
CA ALA A 115 -18.34 -2.25 11.66
C ALA A 115 -19.01 -2.23 10.28
N GLY A 116 -18.65 -1.26 9.42
CA GLY A 116 -19.18 -1.13 8.07
C GLY A 116 -18.36 -1.86 7.01
N LEU A 117 -17.53 -2.84 7.40
CA LEU A 117 -16.77 -3.66 6.45
C LEU A 117 -17.64 -4.81 5.91
N ASP A 118 -17.56 -5.04 4.61
CA ASP A 118 -18.30 -6.09 3.91
C ASP A 118 -17.41 -7.32 3.63
N PRO A 119 -17.98 -8.54 3.67
CA PRO A 119 -17.25 -9.73 3.24
C PRO A 119 -16.89 -9.63 1.76
N PRO A 120 -15.63 -9.91 1.38
CA PRO A 120 -15.23 -9.88 -0.01
C PRO A 120 -15.83 -11.07 -0.76
N SER A 121 -16.22 -10.88 -2.02
CA SER A 121 -16.82 -11.93 -2.86
C SER A 121 -15.81 -12.98 -3.34
N ARG A 122 -14.51 -12.72 -3.17
CA ARG A 122 -13.40 -13.59 -3.56
C ARG A 122 -12.18 -13.32 -2.68
N ALA A 123 -11.15 -14.15 -2.82
CA ALA A 123 -9.89 -13.93 -2.15
C ALA A 123 -9.28 -12.56 -2.52
N LEU A 124 -8.72 -11.88 -1.52
CA LEU A 124 -8.04 -10.60 -1.68
C LEU A 124 -6.64 -10.84 -2.25
N ASP A 125 -6.40 -10.36 -3.47
CA ASP A 125 -5.12 -10.50 -4.14
C ASP A 125 -4.13 -9.40 -3.71
N CYS A 126 -3.18 -9.79 -2.86
CA CYS A 126 -2.10 -8.92 -2.40
C CYS A 126 -0.94 -8.83 -3.40
N SER A 127 -1.08 -9.39 -4.61
CA SER A 127 -0.06 -9.42 -5.66
C SER A 127 1.30 -9.95 -5.15
N ASN A 128 2.42 -9.28 -5.39
CA ASN A 128 3.74 -9.62 -4.81
C ASN A 128 4.02 -8.88 -3.49
N SER A 129 3.02 -8.21 -2.92
CA SER A 129 3.19 -7.32 -1.78
C SER A 129 3.02 -8.04 -0.45
N GLY A 130 4.13 -8.59 0.07
CA GLY A 130 4.14 -9.19 1.41
C GLY A 130 3.77 -8.18 2.52
N THR A 131 4.02 -6.89 2.30
CA THR A 131 3.59 -5.81 3.21
C THR A 131 2.07 -5.68 3.24
N THR A 132 1.42 -5.66 2.06
CA THR A 132 -0.05 -5.63 1.96
C THR A 132 -0.65 -6.82 2.69
N MET A 133 -0.15 -8.03 2.42
CA MET A 133 -0.65 -9.25 3.05
C MET A 133 -0.54 -9.20 4.58
N ARG A 134 0.61 -8.81 5.13
CA ARG A 134 0.80 -8.75 6.60
C ARG A 134 -0.09 -7.70 7.28
N LEU A 135 -0.22 -6.52 6.67
CA LEU A 135 -1.06 -5.45 7.23
C LEU A 135 -2.55 -5.82 7.17
N LEU A 136 -3.01 -6.35 6.04
CA LEU A 136 -4.38 -6.83 5.90
C LEU A 136 -4.66 -8.03 6.79
N ALA A 137 -3.69 -8.92 7.00
CA ALA A 137 -3.85 -10.04 7.92
C ALA A 137 -4.14 -9.55 9.35
N GLY A 138 -3.39 -8.55 9.83
CA GLY A 138 -3.66 -7.91 11.12
C GLY A 138 -5.02 -7.21 11.16
N LEU A 139 -5.37 -6.47 10.10
CA LEU A 139 -6.65 -5.78 9.99
C LEU A 139 -7.84 -6.76 10.04
N LEU A 140 -7.77 -7.84 9.28
CA LEU A 140 -8.87 -8.78 9.04
C LEU A 140 -8.96 -9.90 10.08
N ALA A 141 -7.94 -10.08 10.93
CA ALA A 141 -7.95 -11.06 12.02
C ALA A 141 -9.14 -10.88 13.00
N SER A 142 -9.73 -9.68 13.06
CA SER A 142 -10.94 -9.39 13.83
C SER A 142 -12.05 -8.77 12.99
N ALA A 143 -12.08 -9.07 11.68
CA ALA A 143 -13.23 -8.77 10.84
C ALA A 143 -14.41 -9.71 11.20
N PRO A 144 -15.67 -9.28 11.02
CA PRO A 144 -16.85 -10.10 11.34
C PRO A 144 -17.15 -11.18 10.29
N PHE A 145 -16.22 -11.44 9.36
CA PHE A 145 -16.41 -12.35 8.23
C PHE A 145 -15.14 -13.16 7.93
N GLU A 146 -15.32 -14.24 7.16
CA GLU A 146 -14.22 -15.03 6.63
C GLU A 146 -13.63 -14.40 5.38
N THR A 147 -12.32 -14.56 5.20
CA THR A 147 -11.64 -14.10 3.99
C THR A 147 -10.35 -14.87 3.76
N VAL A 148 -9.88 -14.82 2.52
CA VAL A 148 -8.62 -15.42 2.12
C VAL A 148 -7.74 -14.33 1.51
N LEU A 149 -6.50 -14.22 1.99
CA LEU A 149 -5.45 -13.41 1.40
C LEU A 149 -4.63 -14.29 0.46
N GLY A 150 -4.54 -13.88 -0.79
CA GLY A 150 -3.69 -14.50 -1.81
C GLY A 150 -2.62 -13.54 -2.30
N GLY A 151 -1.71 -14.08 -3.11
CA GLY A 151 -0.75 -13.30 -3.86
C GLY A 151 -0.24 -14.13 -5.03
N THR A 152 0.58 -13.50 -5.88
CA THR A 152 1.31 -14.22 -6.94
C THR A 152 2.31 -15.21 -6.33
N THR A 153 2.81 -16.15 -7.12
CA THR A 153 3.86 -17.10 -6.69
C THR A 153 5.13 -16.42 -6.19
N ALA A 154 5.40 -15.19 -6.63
CA ALA A 154 6.51 -14.37 -6.16
C ALA A 154 6.28 -13.78 -4.74
N CYS A 155 5.07 -13.88 -4.18
CA CYS A 155 4.76 -13.41 -2.83
C CYS A 155 5.29 -14.41 -1.80
N PRO A 156 6.27 -14.05 -0.95
CA PRO A 156 6.95 -14.98 -0.05
C PRO A 156 6.03 -15.51 1.07
N THR A 157 4.86 -14.90 1.26
CA THR A 157 3.93 -15.25 2.31
C THR A 157 2.89 -16.30 1.90
N GLY A 158 2.68 -16.61 0.62
CA GLY A 158 1.71 -17.65 0.22
C GLY A 158 0.24 -17.29 0.48
N ARG A 159 -0.67 -18.28 0.50
CA ARG A 159 -2.13 -18.07 0.67
C ARG A 159 -2.59 -18.34 2.11
N TRP A 160 -3.39 -17.44 2.67
CA TRP A 160 -3.82 -17.49 4.07
C TRP A 160 -5.33 -17.28 4.23
N SER A 161 -5.99 -18.12 5.03
CA SER A 161 -7.40 -17.92 5.40
C SER A 161 -7.57 -17.50 6.85
N ALA A 162 -8.58 -16.68 7.12
CA ALA A 162 -9.05 -16.34 8.46
C ALA A 162 -10.53 -16.69 8.62
N SER A 163 -10.87 -17.22 9.79
CA SER A 163 -12.24 -17.58 10.18
C SER A 163 -12.58 -17.04 11.58
N PRO A 164 -13.75 -16.38 11.77
CA PRO A 164 -14.24 -15.97 13.09
C PRO A 164 -14.40 -17.16 14.05
N SER A 165 -14.69 -18.35 13.53
CA SER A 165 -14.84 -19.58 14.33
C SER A 165 -13.51 -20.09 14.92
N ARG A 166 -12.36 -19.63 14.40
CA ARG A 166 -11.01 -20.07 14.80
C ARG A 166 -10.25 -19.00 15.57
N SER A 167 -10.88 -18.25 16.47
CA SER A 167 -10.21 -17.30 17.37
C SER A 167 -9.25 -16.31 16.64
N GLY A 168 -9.56 -15.91 15.40
CA GLY A 168 -8.71 -15.01 14.61
C GLY A 168 -7.37 -15.62 14.13
N ARG A 169 -7.21 -16.95 14.13
CA ARG A 169 -5.99 -17.61 13.63
C ARG A 169 -5.95 -17.65 12.11
N TRP A 170 -4.84 -17.18 11.57
CA TRP A 170 -4.48 -17.35 10.17
C TRP A 170 -3.87 -18.73 9.94
N ALA A 171 -4.35 -19.45 8.92
CA ALA A 171 -3.81 -20.73 8.53
C ALA A 171 -3.38 -20.72 7.05
N PRO A 172 -2.25 -21.36 6.69
CA PRO A 172 -1.92 -21.58 5.29
C PRO A 172 -2.98 -22.49 4.67
N THR A 173 -3.48 -22.11 3.49
CA THR A 173 -4.41 -22.96 2.72
C THR A 173 -3.62 -23.75 1.67
N SER A 174 -3.89 -25.05 1.53
CA SER A 174 -3.43 -25.83 0.39
C SER A 174 -4.00 -25.25 -0.91
N ALA A 175 -3.15 -25.18 -1.94
CA ALA A 175 -3.49 -24.70 -3.28
C ALA A 175 -4.61 -25.51 -3.93
#